data_AF-A0AAW7XC44-F1
#
_entry.id   AF-A0AAW7XC44-F1
#
_cell.length_a   1.000
_cell.length_b   1.000
_cell.length_c   1.000
_cell.angle_alpha   90.00
_cell.angle_beta   90.00
_cell.angle_gamma   90.00
#
_symmetry.space_group_name_H-M   'P 1'
#
loop_
_entity.id
_entity.type
_entity.pdbx_description
1 polymer ?
#
loop_
_entity_poly.entity_id
_entity_poly.type
_entity_poly.pdbx_seq_one_letter_code
_entity_poly.pdbx_strand_id
1 'polypeptide(L)' 'MDLVDFAQDKFEAIKTEIESLAKKSGSKQNITFIPVSALLGDNVVDKSENTPWYTGTTLLEHFEALEAQDIYQESV' A
#
# COMPACT_ATOMS: atom_id res chain seq x y z
N MET A 1 -5.08 -6.62 7.20
CA MET A 1 -4.16 -7.76 7.03
C MET A 1 -4.32 -8.81 8.12
N ASP A 2 -4.82 -8.41 9.29
CA ASP A 2 -5.17 -9.26 10.44
C ASP A 2 -6.14 -10.39 10.12
N LEU A 3 -7.20 -10.13 9.33
CA LEU A 3 -8.16 -11.17 8.92
C LEU A 3 -7.59 -12.27 8.00
N VAL A 4 -6.37 -12.10 7.52
CA VAL A 4 -5.66 -13.07 6.67
C VAL A 4 -4.32 -13.50 7.27
N ASP A 5 -4.18 -13.38 8.59
CA ASP A 5 -3.00 -13.78 9.37
C ASP A 5 -1.68 -13.20 8.81
N PHE A 6 -1.73 -11.99 8.25
CA PHE A 6 -0.58 -11.31 7.66
C PHE A 6 0.14 -12.10 6.55
N ALA A 7 -0.58 -13.00 5.86
CA ALA A 7 -0.02 -13.85 4.82
C ALA A 7 0.49 -13.04 3.61
N GLN A 8 1.80 -13.17 3.31
CA GLN A 8 2.46 -12.53 2.17
C GLN A 8 1.79 -12.90 0.84
N ASP A 9 1.51 -14.19 0.64
CA ASP A 9 0.91 -14.68 -0.62
C ASP A 9 -0.44 -14.02 -0.93
N LYS A 10 -1.24 -13.74 0.11
CA LYS A 10 -2.55 -13.06 -0.04
C LYS A 10 -2.36 -11.59 -0.43
N PHE A 11 -1.39 -10.92 0.19
CA PHE A 11 -1.05 -9.55 -0.18
C PHE A 11 -0.56 -9.46 -1.63
N GLU A 12 0.36 -10.35 -2.04
CA GLU A 12 0.90 -10.39 -3.40
C GLU A 12 -0.16 -10.70 -4.45
N ALA A 13 -1.09 -11.63 -4.15
CA ALA A 13 -2.22 -11.92 -5.01
C ALA A 13 -3.10 -10.67 -5.24
N ILE A 14 -3.52 -10.00 -4.17
CA ILE A 14 -4.35 -8.78 -4.25
C ILE A 14 -3.61 -7.66 -4.97
N LYS A 15 -2.32 -7.47 -4.67
CA LYS A 15 -1.46 -6.49 -5.35
C LYS A 15 -1.47 -6.73 -6.86
N THR A 16 -1.27 -7.98 -7.29
CA THR A 16 -1.25 -8.35 -8.71
C THR A 16 -2.58 -8.08 -9.39
N GLU A 17 -3.70 -8.38 -8.72
CA GLU A 17 -5.04 -8.10 -9.25
C GLU A 17 -5.28 -6.59 -9.43
N ILE A 18 -4.93 -5.78 -8.42
CA ILE A 18 -5.07 -4.32 -8.49
C ILE A 18 -4.17 -3.73 -9.58
N GLU A 19 -2.92 -4.17 -9.68
CA GLU A 19 -2.01 -3.74 -10.75
C GLU A 19 -2.57 -4.08 -12.14
N SER A 20 -3.21 -5.24 -12.29
CA SER A 20 -3.87 -5.64 -13.53
C SER A 20 -5.07 -4.74 -13.86
N LEU A 21 -5.88 -4.39 -12.85
CA LEU A 21 -7.00 -3.46 -13.02
C LEU A 21 -6.52 -2.04 -13.36
N ALA A 22 -5.50 -1.54 -12.68
CA ALA A 22 -4.91 -0.22 -12.95
C ALA A 22 -4.36 -0.13 -14.38
N LYS A 23 -3.65 -1.17 -14.85
CA LYS A 23 -3.17 -1.26 -16.24
C LYS A 23 -4.30 -1.18 -17.26
N LYS A 24 -5.48 -1.76 -16.96
CA LYS A 24 -6.66 -1.72 -17.85
C LYS A 24 -7.32 -0.33 -17.89
N SER A 25 -7.17 0.47 -16.85
CA SER A 25 -7.76 1.82 -16.78
C SER A 25 -7.08 2.84 -17.71
N GLY A 26 -5.92 2.51 -18.30
CA GLY A 26 -5.23 3.36 -19.28
C GLY A 26 -4.50 4.59 -18.72
N SER A 27 -4.64 4.87 -17.42
CA SER A 27 -3.97 5.98 -16.73
C SER A 27 -2.69 5.48 -16.03
N LYS A 28 -1.58 6.22 -16.18
CA LYS A 28 -0.38 5.99 -15.36
C LYS A 28 -0.67 6.45 -13.93
N GLN A 29 -1.03 5.51 -13.06
CA GLN A 29 -1.23 5.76 -11.64
C GLN A 29 0.02 5.32 -10.87
N ASN A 30 0.52 6.19 -10.00
CA ASN A 30 1.58 5.83 -9.06
C ASN A 30 0.92 5.19 -7.82
N ILE A 31 0.82 3.86 -7.79
CA ILE A 31 0.14 3.13 -6.71
C ILE A 31 1.17 2.54 -5.78
N THR A 32 1.09 2.91 -4.50
CA THR A 32 1.90 2.32 -3.44
C THR A 32 1.05 1.32 -2.65
N PHE A 33 1.58 0.11 -2.44
CA PHE A 33 0.90 -0.95 -1.69
C PHE A 33 1.54 -1.09 -0.31
N ILE A 34 0.74 -0.93 0.74
CA ILE A 34 1.17 -1.02 2.14
C ILE A 34 0.26 -2.01 2.86
N PRO A 35 0.78 -3.13 3.42
CA PRO A 35 -0.02 -4.12 4.15
C PRO A 35 -0.38 -3.59 5.54
N VAL A 36 -1.56 -3.00 5.69
CA VAL A 36 -1.99 -2.39 6.97
C VAL A 36 -2.97 -3.27 7.76
N SER A 37 -2.96 -3.12 9.09
CA SER A 37 -4.08 -3.48 9.96
C SER A 37 -4.50 -2.28 10.80
N ALA A 38 -5.66 -1.71 10.50
CA ALA A 38 -6.18 -0.58 11.28
C ALA A 38 -6.64 -1.00 12.69
N LEU A 39 -7.03 -2.27 12.87
CA LEU A 39 -7.49 -2.78 14.16
C LEU A 39 -6.33 -2.94 15.15
N LEU A 40 -5.20 -3.46 14.67
CA LEU A 40 -4.02 -3.76 15.49
C LEU A 40 -2.95 -2.66 15.42
N GLY A 41 -3.05 -1.74 14.45
CA GLY A 41 -2.09 -0.64 14.26
C GLY A 41 -0.90 -0.99 13.37
N ASP A 42 -0.84 -2.20 12.81
CA ASP A 42 0.27 -2.68 11.98
C ASP A 42 0.48 -1.84 10.72
N ASN A 43 1.72 -1.34 10.54
CA ASN A 43 2.17 -0.50 9.43
C ASN A 43 1.39 0.82 9.28
N VAL A 44 0.74 1.29 10.34
CA VAL A 44 0.02 2.57 10.36
C VAL A 44 0.98 3.73 10.69
N VAL A 45 1.59 3.69 11.88
CA VAL A 45 2.60 4.67 12.32
C VAL A 45 3.96 3.98 12.36
N ASP A 46 4.02 2.88 13.11
CA ASP A 46 5.21 2.05 13.28
C ASP A 46 5.17 0.82 12.37
N LYS A 47 6.36 0.31 12.02
CA LYS A 47 6.49 -0.93 11.25
C LYS A 47 6.03 -2.12 12.10
N SER A 48 5.27 -3.00 11.46
CA SER A 48 4.74 -4.20 12.09
C SER A 48 5.77 -5.32 12.18
N GLU A 49 5.85 -5.97 13.34
CA GLU A 49 6.59 -7.24 13.50
C GLU A 49 5.85 -8.44 12.88
N ASN A 50 4.54 -8.32 12.64
CA ASN A 50 3.71 -9.35 12.02
C ASN A 50 3.93 -9.46 10.50
N THR A 51 4.55 -8.45 9.88
CA THR A 51 4.91 -8.46 8.45
C THR A 51 6.42 -8.34 8.27
N PRO A 52 7.25 -9.31 8.72
CA PRO A 52 8.70 -9.23 8.59
C PRO A 52 9.17 -9.27 7.12
N TRP A 53 8.31 -9.76 6.22
CA TRP A 53 8.51 -9.79 4.78
C TRP A 53 8.28 -8.43 4.09
N TYR A 54 7.60 -7.49 4.75
CA TYR A 54 7.34 -6.17 4.19
C TYR A 54 8.43 -5.17 4.60
N THR A 55 9.25 -4.74 3.63
CA THR A 55 10.36 -3.80 3.88
C THR A 55 10.03 -2.35 3.48
N GLY A 56 8.78 -2.07 3.13
CA GLY A 56 8.35 -0.74 2.70
C GLY A 56 8.20 0.27 3.84
N THR A 57 7.56 1.40 3.53
CA THR A 57 7.24 2.48 4.46
C THR A 57 5.92 2.21 5.18
N THR A 58 5.72 2.81 6.34
CA THR A 58 4.40 2.82 7.00
C THR A 58 3.44 3.79 6.29
N LEU A 59 2.17 3.72 6.63
CA LEU A 59 1.15 4.61 6.08
C LEU A 59 1.46 6.08 6.42
N LEU A 60 1.88 6.37 7.65
CA LEU A 60 2.26 7.72 8.06
C LEU A 60 3.50 8.22 7.32
N GLU A 61 4.56 7.41 7.26
CA GLU A 61 5.78 7.75 6.50
C GLU A 61 5.46 8.02 5.02
N HIS A 62 4.55 7.24 4.44
CA HIS A 62 4.12 7.44 3.07
C HIS A 62 3.39 8.79 2.91
N PHE A 63 2.50 9.16 3.82
CA PHE A 63 1.81 10.45 3.78
C PHE A 63 2.75 11.64 4.00
N GLU A 64 3.74 11.52 4.89
CA GLU A 64 4.74 12.55 5.11
C GLU A 64 5.66 12.74 3.90
N ALA A 65 5.88 11.68 3.12
CA ALA A 65 6.67 11.73 1.89
C ALA A 65 5.90 12.27 0.68
N LEU A 66 4.57 12.42 0.74
CA LEU A 66 3.80 12.99 -0.36
C LEU A 66 4.12 14.46 -0.53
N GLU A 67 4.51 14.85 -1.73
CA GLU A 67 4.67 16.24 -2.10
C GLU A 67 3.35 16.78 -2.66
N ALA A 68 3.16 18.10 -2.67
CA ALA A 68 1.95 18.71 -3.22
C ALA A 68 1.67 18.26 -4.67
N GLN A 69 2.73 17.98 -5.42
CA GLN A 69 2.68 17.50 -6.81
C GLN A 69 2.06 16.10 -6.94
N ASP A 70 2.16 15.26 -5.91
CA ASP A 70 1.56 13.92 -5.88
C ASP A 70 0.04 13.97 -5.65
N ILE A 71 -0.46 15.05 -5.05
CA ILE A 71 -1.86 15.24 -4.69
C ILE A 71 -2.65 15.84 -5.87
N TYR A 72 -1.99 16.64 -6.70
CA TYR A 72 -2.58 17.18 -7.92
C TYR A 72 -2.39 16.17 -9.06
N GLN A 73 -3.41 15.36 -9.33
CA GLN A 73 -3.51 14.74 -10.65
C GLN A 73 -3.58 15.87 -11.69
N GLU A 74 -2.51 16.07 -12.45
CA GLU A 74 -2.60 16.85 -13.69
C GLU A 74 -3.65 16.18 -14.57
N SER A 75 -4.86 16.72 -14.54
CA SER A 75 -5.90 16.45 -15.52
C SER A 75 -5.39 16.99 -16.85
N VAL A 76 -4.77 16.12 -17.64
CA VAL A 76 -4.50 16.34 -19.07
C VAL A 76 -5.82 16.44 -19.83
#